data_AF-A0A2G8JZJ1-F1
#
_entry.id   AF-A0A2G8JZJ1-F1
#
_cell.length_a   1.000
_cell.length_b   1.000
_cell.length_c   1.000
_cell.angle_alpha   90.00
_cell.angle_beta   90.00
_cell.angle_gamma   90.00
#
_symmetry.space_group_name_H-M   'P 1'
#
loop_
_entity.id
_entity.type
_entity.pdbx_description
1 polymer ?
#
loop_
_entity_poly.entity_id
_entity_poly.type
_entity_poly.pdbx_seq_one_letter_code
_entity_poly.pdbx_strand_id
1 'polypeptide(L)'
;MRDPAGTRSHPSGLPPSGSATRCIGWGRQAEMKFPHDYPYSPPSFRFLTKMWHPNIYDSGDVCISILHPPVDDPRSGELASERWNPTQSVRYG
;
A
#
# COMPACT_ATOMS: atom_id res chain seq x y z
N MET A 1 11.51 -13.70 -13.84
CA MET A 1 10.31 -14.55 -13.72
C MET A 1 9.12 -13.61 -13.75
N ARG A 2 8.23 -13.67 -14.75
CA ARG A 2 7.08 -12.75 -14.85
C ARG A 2 6.03 -13.18 -13.81
N ASP A 3 5.49 -12.23 -13.06
CA ASP A 3 4.40 -12.51 -12.13
C ASP A 3 3.12 -12.88 -12.89
N PRO A 4 2.13 -13.56 -12.26
CA PRO A 4 0.89 -13.98 -12.91
C PRO A 4 0.06 -12.84 -13.53
N ALA A 5 0.36 -11.58 -13.23
CA ALA A 5 -0.21 -10.38 -13.85
C ALA A 5 0.52 -9.91 -15.13
N GLY A 6 1.57 -10.62 -15.59
CA GLY A 6 2.31 -10.32 -16.82
C GLY A 6 3.23 -9.10 -16.75
N THR A 7 3.29 -8.41 -15.60
CA THR A 7 4.15 -7.26 -15.38
C THR A 7 5.60 -7.69 -15.12
N ARG A 8 6.56 -6.91 -15.61
CA ARG A 8 7.98 -7.17 -15.42
C ARG A 8 8.31 -6.91 -13.94
N SER A 9 8.54 -7.97 -13.15
CA SER A 9 9.02 -7.85 -11.78
C SER A 9 10.35 -7.09 -11.78
N HIS A 10 10.51 -6.15 -10.84
CA HIS A 10 11.78 -5.46 -10.66
C HIS A 10 12.83 -6.48 -10.17
N PRO A 11 14.11 -6.36 -10.55
CA PRO A 11 15.16 -7.31 -10.14
C PRO A 11 15.31 -7.47 -8.60
N SER A 12 14.74 -6.56 -7.82
CA SER A 12 14.65 -6.61 -6.36
C SER A 12 13.48 -7.45 -5.80
N GLY A 13 12.61 -8.01 -6.64
CA GLY A 13 11.38 -8.69 -6.22
C GLY A 13 10.29 -7.73 -5.71
N LEU A 14 10.51 -6.42 -5.82
CA LEU A 14 9.53 -5.40 -5.49
C LEU A 14 8.57 -5.16 -6.67
N PRO A 15 7.33 -4.73 -6.38
CA PRO A 15 6.42 -4.21 -7.40
C PRO A 15 7.07 -3.03 -8.17
N PRO A 16 6.74 -2.88 -9.47
CA PRO A 16 7.26 -1.78 -10.26
C PRO A 16 6.77 -0.43 -9.73
N SER A 17 7.70 0.49 -9.47
CA SER A 17 7.36 1.84 -9.01
C SER A 17 6.47 2.56 -10.02
N GLY A 18 5.47 3.30 -9.54
CA GLY A 18 4.46 3.95 -10.37
C GLY A 18 3.38 3.01 -10.94
N SER A 19 3.31 1.75 -10.48
CA SER A 19 2.27 0.81 -10.93
C SER A 19 1.06 0.77 -10.00
N ALA A 20 -0.07 0.29 -10.53
CA ALA A 20 -1.24 -0.08 -9.75
C ALA A 20 -1.49 -1.58 -9.88
N THR A 21 -1.74 -2.24 -8.76
CA THR A 21 -2.06 -3.68 -8.70
C THR A 21 -3.47 -3.85 -8.16
N ARG A 22 -4.29 -4.64 -8.86
CA ARG A 22 -5.63 -5.02 -8.39
C ARG A 22 -5.53 -6.18 -7.41
N CYS A 23 -6.12 -6.00 -6.23
CA CYS A 23 -6.22 -7.01 -5.18
C CYS A 23 -7.66 -7.51 -5.12
N ILE A 24 -7.85 -8.83 -5.08
CA ILE A 24 -9.17 -9.45 -4.95
C ILE A 24 -9.10 -10.46 -3.81
N GLY A 25 -9.97 -10.32 -2.82
CA GLY A 25 -10.04 -11.23 -1.68
C GLY A 25 -11.36 -11.08 -0.93
N TRP A 26 -11.88 -12.19 -0.39
CA TRP A 26 -13.11 -12.21 0.43
C TRP A 26 -14.30 -11.44 -0.18
N GLY A 27 -14.49 -11.57 -1.51
CA GLY A 27 -15.57 -10.89 -2.23
C GLY A 27 -15.41 -9.37 -2.40
N ARG A 28 -14.25 -8.80 -2.04
CA ARG A 28 -13.96 -7.37 -2.17
C ARG A 28 -12.85 -7.13 -3.18
N GLN A 29 -12.99 -6.06 -3.93
CA GLN A 29 -11.96 -5.56 -4.83
C GLN A 29 -11.27 -4.37 -4.18
N ALA A 30 -9.95 -4.34 -4.29
CA ALA A 30 -9.12 -3.23 -3.86
C ALA A 30 -8.03 -2.95 -4.89
N GLU A 31 -7.41 -1.79 -4.75
CA GLU A 31 -6.32 -1.32 -5.59
C GLU A 31 -5.19 -0.85 -4.69
N MET A 32 -3.98 -1.32 -5.01
CA MET A 32 -2.75 -0.85 -4.39
C MET A 32 -1.93 -0.08 -5.42
N LYS A 33 -1.53 1.16 -5.11
CA LYS A 33 -0.70 1.97 -6.00
C LYS A 33 0.68 2.19 -5.38
N PHE A 34 1.71 1.91 -6.16
CA PHE A 34 3.10 2.08 -5.77
C PHE A 34 3.60 3.44 -6.26
N PRO A 35 4.17 4.28 -5.39
CA PRO A 35 4.74 5.55 -5.83
C PRO A 35 6.01 5.33 -6.66
N HIS A 36 6.48 6.37 -7.35
CA HIS A 36 7.67 6.30 -8.20
C HIS A 36 8.97 6.05 -7.42
N ASP A 37 9.01 6.44 -6.15
CA ASP A 37 10.12 6.27 -5.23
C ASP A 37 9.93 5.07 -4.28
N TYR A 38 8.99 4.17 -4.55
CA TYR A 38 8.86 2.92 -3.80
C TYR A 38 10.20 2.14 -3.82
N PRO A 39 10.72 1.64 -2.68
CA PRO A 39 10.05 1.49 -1.38
C PRO A 39 10.29 2.63 -0.37
N TYR A 40 10.83 3.78 -0.78
CA TYR A 40 11.09 4.89 0.16
C TYR A 40 9.81 5.57 0.66
N SER A 41 8.80 5.70 -0.21
CA SER A 41 7.44 6.08 0.17
C SER A 41 6.49 4.88 0.19
N PRO A 42 5.48 4.87 1.08
CA PRO A 42 4.51 3.79 1.16
C PRO A 42 3.63 3.70 -0.10
N PRO A 43 3.09 2.51 -0.41
CA PRO A 43 2.00 2.41 -1.35
C PRO A 43 0.72 3.03 -0.77
N SER A 44 -0.21 3.44 -1.62
CA SER A 44 -1.60 3.70 -1.20
C SER A 44 -2.47 2.48 -1.43
N PHE A 45 -3.49 2.30 -0.59
CA PHE A 45 -4.43 1.19 -0.68
C PHE A 45 -5.87 1.68 -0.57
N ARG A 46 -6.72 1.23 -1.49
CA ARG A 46 -8.10 1.68 -1.59
C ARG A 46 -9.04 0.53 -1.90
N PHE A 47 -10.14 0.41 -1.15
CA PHE A 47 -11.24 -0.47 -1.52
C PHE A 47 -12.04 0.13 -2.68
N LEU A 48 -12.25 -0.66 -3.74
CA LEU A 48 -13.06 -0.25 -4.89
C LEU A 48 -14.56 -0.49 -4.65
N THR A 49 -14.87 -1.41 -3.75
CA THR A 49 -16.22 -1.66 -3.25
C THR A 49 -16.50 -0.75 -2.06
N LYS A 50 -17.72 -0.21 -1.96
CA LYS A 50 -18.12 0.63 -0.82
C LYS A 50 -17.97 -0.13 0.50
N MET A 51 -17.35 0.52 1.48
CA MET A 51 -17.01 -0.04 2.78
C MET A 51 -17.26 0.98 3.87
N TRP A 52 -17.77 0.53 5.03
CA TRP A 52 -17.88 1.37 6.21
C TRP A 52 -16.98 0.82 7.31
N HIS A 53 -15.99 1.60 7.72
CA HIS A 53 -15.03 1.27 8.76
C HIS A 53 -14.33 2.56 9.23
N PRO A 54 -13.98 2.71 10.52
CA PRO A 54 -13.33 3.94 11.03
C PRO A 54 -12.03 4.31 10.29
N ASN A 55 -11.31 3.31 9.79
CA ASN A 55 -10.03 3.47 9.07
C ASN A 55 -10.19 3.47 7.54
N ILE A 56 -11.41 3.63 7.02
CA ILE A 56 -11.68 3.69 5.58
C ILE A 56 -12.49 4.96 5.31
N TYR A 57 -11.92 5.87 4.51
CA TYR A 57 -12.62 7.08 4.07
C TYR A 57 -13.77 6.73 3.11
N ASP A 58 -14.70 7.67 2.89
CA ASP A 58 -15.79 7.49 1.92
C ASP A 58 -15.30 7.25 0.49
N SER A 59 -14.08 7.70 0.17
CA SER A 59 -13.38 7.41 -1.09
C SER A 59 -12.91 5.95 -1.22
N GLY A 60 -12.94 5.19 -0.12
CA GLY A 60 -12.40 3.85 0.02
C GLY A 60 -10.94 3.79 0.46
N ASP A 61 -10.27 4.94 0.59
CA ASP A 61 -8.85 5.01 0.97
C ASP A 61 -8.65 4.54 2.41
N VAL A 62 -7.64 3.71 2.64
CA VAL A 62 -7.34 3.12 3.94
C VAL A 62 -6.34 3.98 4.72
N CYS A 63 -6.69 4.30 5.96
CA CYS A 63 -5.88 5.10 6.88
C CYS A 63 -5.35 4.24 8.01
N ILE A 64 -4.13 3.71 7.86
CA ILE A 64 -3.40 2.96 8.89
C ILE A 64 -1.94 3.37 8.86
N SER A 65 -1.25 3.29 10.00
CA SER A 65 0.12 3.79 10.21
C SER A 65 1.13 3.28 9.17
N ILE A 66 1.08 2.00 8.80
CA ILE A 66 1.97 1.39 7.79
C ILE A 66 1.83 2.00 6.38
N LEU A 67 0.73 2.71 6.08
CA LEU A 67 0.55 3.41 4.80
C LEU A 67 0.91 4.90 4.89
N HIS A 68 1.41 5.37 6.04
CA HIS A 68 1.85 6.75 6.24
C HIS A 68 3.37 6.87 6.14
N PRO A 69 3.89 7.96 5.52
CA PRO A 69 5.32 8.20 5.48
C PRO A 69 5.90 8.37 6.89
N PRO A 70 7.21 8.08 7.09
CA PRO A 70 7.89 8.18 8.38
C PRO A 70 8.19 9.65 8.79
N VAL A 71 7.21 10.54 8.64
CA VAL A 71 7.27 11.90 9.18
C VAL A 71 6.98 11.83 10.67
N ASP A 72 7.77 12.49 11.51
CA ASP A 72 7.34 12.73 12.88
C ASP A 72 6.16 13.71 12.87
N ASP A 73 4.95 13.21 13.15
CA ASP A 73 3.79 14.06 13.46
C ASP A 73 3.50 13.97 14.97
N PRO A 74 3.89 14.98 15.76
CA PRO A 74 3.67 15.02 17.20
C PRO A 74 2.19 14.92 17.60
N ARG A 75 1.25 15.14 16.67
CA ARG A 75 -0.19 15.12 16.93
C ARG A 75 -0.82 13.75 16.72
N SER A 76 -0.14 12.80 16.07
CA SER A 76 -0.73 11.50 15.77
C SER A 76 -0.64 10.53 16.95
N GLY A 77 0.31 10.72 17.87
CA GLY A 77 0.58 9.78 18.97
C GLY A 77 1.23 8.46 18.56
N GLU A 78 1.60 8.31 17.28
CA GLU A 78 2.20 7.11 16.70
C GLU A 78 3.73 7.29 16.60
N LEU A 79 4.49 6.26 16.94
CA LEU A 79 5.94 6.24 16.80
C LEU A 79 6.35 6.18 15.33
N ALA A 80 7.45 6.82 14.94
CA ALA A 80 7.99 6.70 13.59
C ALA A 80 8.26 5.23 13.18
N SER A 81 8.59 4.36 14.13
CA SER A 81 8.77 2.92 13.92
C SER A 81 7.49 2.14 13.60
N GLU A 82 6.32 2.71 13.92
CA GLU A 82 5.00 2.13 13.61
C GLU A 82 4.53 2.51 12.19
N ARG A 83 5.25 3.43 11.53
CA ARG A 83 4.96 3.90 10.17
C ARG A 83 5.71 3.11 9.10
N TRP A 84 5.52 3.52 7.85
CA TRP A 84 6.22 2.93 6.73
C TRP A 84 7.74 3.04 6.87
N ASN A 85 8.46 1.96 6.58
CA ASN A 85 9.89 2.01 6.36
C ASN A 85 10.30 1.15 5.14
N PRO A 86 11.44 1.45 4.47
CA PRO A 86 11.82 0.77 3.22
C PRO A 86 12.13 -0.72 3.35
N THR A 87 12.24 -1.27 4.56
CA THR A 87 12.42 -2.72 4.78
C THR A 87 11.09 -3.47 4.80
N GLN A 88 9.96 -2.76 4.94
CA GLN A 88 8.62 -3.33 4.78
C GLN A 88 8.32 -3.58 3.30
N SER A 89 7.53 -4.62 3.02
CA SER A 89 7.18 -4.99 1.64
C SER A 89 5.79 -5.58 1.55
N VAL A 90 5.18 -5.38 0.37
CA VAL A 90 3.93 -6.06 0.01
C VAL A 90 4.23 -7.51 -0.28
N ARG A 91 3.50 -8.41 0.39
CA ARG A 91 3.59 -9.86 0.17
C ARG A 91 2.40 -10.31 -0.66
N TYR A 92 2.69 -10.95 -1.80
CA TYR A 92 1.69 -11.66 -2.57
C TYR A 92 1.46 -13.02 -1.91
N GLY A 93 0.19 -13.37 -1.68
CA GLY A 93 -0.23 -14.70 -1.24
C GLY A 93 -0.49 -15.63 -2.41
#